data_AF-A0A6I4TW88-F1
#
_entry.id   AF-A0A6I4TW88-F1
#
_cell.length_a   1.000
_cell.length_b   1.000
_cell.length_c   1.000
_cell.angle_alpha   90.00
_cell.angle_beta   90.00
_cell.angle_gamma   90.00
#
_symmetry.space_group_name_H-M   'P 1'
#
loop_
_entity.id
_entity.type
_entity.pdbx_description
1 polymer ?
#
loop_
_entity_poly.entity_id
_entity_poly.type
_entity_poly.pdbx_seq_one_letter_code
_entity_poly.pdbx_strand_id
1 'polypeptide(L)' 'MRTQPVRRGLYRTVDPVLGECARTDPKSGDGYPFLIRSLYELLGFAPAFDQLPDQQEFERRQGAAASLNSRMAA' A
#
# COMPACT_ATOMS: atom_id res chain seq x y z
N MET A 1 -15.00 -18.28 7.83
CA MET A 1 -13.70 -17.61 7.60
C MET A 1 -13.99 -16.21 7.07
N ARG A 2 -13.64 -15.14 7.80
CA ARG A 2 -13.76 -13.77 7.28
C ARG A 2 -12.61 -13.56 6.29
N THR A 3 -12.91 -13.46 5.00
CA THR A 3 -11.95 -13.05 3.97
C THR A 3 -11.58 -11.61 4.27
N GLN A 4 -10.42 -11.39 4.90
CA GLN A 4 -9.93 -10.04 5.14
C GLN A 4 -9.74 -9.36 3.77
N PRO A 5 -10.20 -8.12 3.59
CA PRO A 5 -9.99 -7.40 2.35
C PRO A 5 -8.48 -7.21 2.14
N VAL A 6 -7.92 -7.96 1.20
CA VAL A 6 -6.53 -7.81 0.77
C VAL A 6 -6.46 -6.54 -0.09
N ARG A 7 -6.08 -5.41 0.51
CA ARG A 7 -5.83 -4.18 -0.24
C ARG A 7 -4.41 -4.20 -0.78
N ARG A 8 -4.29 -4.48 -2.08
CA ARG A 8 -3.03 -4.37 -2.84
C ARG A 8 -2.73 -2.88 -3.08
N GLY A 9 -1.46 -2.50 -3.12
CA GLY A 9 -1.05 -1.12 -3.43
C GLY A 9 -0.98 -0.17 -2.22
N LEU A 10 -0.87 -0.69 -0.99
CA LEU A 10 -0.70 0.12 0.22
C LEU A 10 0.75 0.13 0.70
N TYR A 11 1.19 1.27 1.24
CA TYR A 11 2.49 1.43 1.89
C TYR A 11 2.39 2.35 3.12
N ARG A 12 3.35 2.22 4.04
CA ARG A 12 3.50 3.11 5.19
C ARG A 12 4.18 4.41 4.79
N THR A 13 3.65 5.51 5.30
CA THR A 13 4.25 6.84 5.17
C THR A 13 3.91 7.69 6.39
N VAL A 14 4.55 8.85 6.49
CA VAL A 14 4.28 9.85 7.53
C VAL A 14 3.76 11.10 6.84
N ASP A 15 2.53 11.49 7.19
CA ASP A 15 1.91 12.72 6.72
C ASP A 15 2.03 13.82 7.79
N PRO A 16 2.25 15.10 7.42
CA PRO A 16 2.42 16.19 8.38
C PRO A 16 1.23 16.45 9.31
N VAL A 17 0.02 16.07 8.91
CA VAL A 17 -1.22 16.28 9.67
C VAL A 17 -1.67 14.99 10.35
N LEU A 18 -1.53 13.85 9.66
CA LEU A 18 -2.06 12.57 10.12
C LEU A 18 -1.04 11.71 10.90
N GLY A 19 0.25 12.02 10.81
CA GLY A 19 1.31 11.17 11.36
C GLY A 19 1.50 9.88 10.57
N GLU A 20 1.80 8.78 11.24
CA GLU A 20 1.96 7.46 10.61
C GLU A 20 0.63 6.97 10.00
N CYS A 21 0.64 6.75 8.69
CA CYS A 21 -0.54 6.32 7.95
C CYS A 21 -0.20 5.36 6.81
N ALA A 22 -1.22 4.63 6.37
CA ALA A 22 -1.18 3.79 5.19
C ALA A 22 -1.67 4.62 4.00
N ARG A 23 -0.89 4.66 2.94
CA ARG A 23 -1.21 5.38 1.71
C ARG A 23 -1.47 4.41 0.57
N THR A 24 -2.49 4.72 -0.21
CA THR A 24 -2.82 3.97 -1.43
C THR A 24 -2.02 4.49 -2.61
N ASP A 25 -1.57 3.58 -3.47
CA ASP A 25 -0.93 3.93 -4.73
C ASP A 25 -1.87 4.85 -5.55
N PRO A 26 -1.38 6.02 -5.99
CA PRO A 26 -2.16 6.95 -6.82
C PRO A 26 -2.75 6.33 -8.09
N LYS A 27 -2.12 5.28 -8.63
CA LYS A 27 -2.56 4.54 -9.83
C LYS A 27 -3.67 3.55 -9.56
N SER A 28 -3.93 3.19 -8.30
CA SER A 28 -4.97 2.21 -7.95
C SER A 28 -6.39 2.78 -8.02
N GLY A 29 -6.56 4.10 -8.19
CA GLY A 29 -7.86 4.73 -8.44
C GLY A 29 -8.85 4.66 -7.26
N ASP A 30 -8.41 4.22 -6.07
CA ASP A 30 -9.24 4.15 -4.88
C ASP A 30 -9.27 5.55 -4.20
N GLY A 31 -10.46 6.04 -3.90
CA GLY A 31 -10.73 7.44 -3.50
C GLY A 31 -10.22 7.84 -2.12
N TYR A 32 -9.59 6.93 -1.36
CA TYR A 32 -8.99 7.21 -0.05
C TYR A 32 -7.45 7.17 -0.14
N PRO A 33 -6.79 8.32 -0.33
CA PRO A 33 -5.34 8.38 -0.50
C PRO A 33 -4.58 8.09 0.80
N PHE A 34 -5.16 8.40 1.96
CA PHE A 34 -4.50 8.22 3.26
C PHE A 34 -5.45 7.59 4.27
N LEU A 35 -4.94 6.63 5.04
CA LEU A 35 -5.66 5.95 6.11
C LEU A 35 -4.80 5.94 7.37
N ILE A 36 -5.25 6.61 8.43
CA ILE A 36 -4.56 6.62 9.72
C ILE A 36 -4.40 5.21 10.28
N ARG A 37 -3.31 4.95 11.00
CA ARG A 37 -2.97 3.63 11.55
C ARG A 37 -4.14 2.99 12.32
N SER A 38 -4.74 3.71 13.27
CA SER A 38 -5.83 3.18 14.09
C SER A 38 -7.04 2.76 13.27
N LEU A 39 -7.32 3.47 12.17
CA LEU A 39 -8.43 3.11 11.27
C LEU A 39 -8.07 1.90 10.40
N TYR A 40 -6.82 1.80 9.93
CA TYR A 40 -6.32 0.61 9.24
C TYR A 40 -6.47 -0.65 10.10
N GLU A 41 -6.02 -0.56 11.35
CA GLU A 41 -6.07 -1.66 12.32
C GLU A 41 -7.52 -2.02 12.68
N LEU A 42 -8.39 -1.02 12.92
CA LEU A 42 -9.81 -1.22 13.22
C LEU A 42 -10.54 -1.95 12.08
N LEU A 43 -10.23 -1.62 10.83
CA LEU A 43 -10.83 -2.24 9.65
C LEU A 43 -10.33 -3.67 9.40
N GLY A 44 -9.26 -4.11 10.07
CA GLY A 44 -8.73 -5.46 9.99
C GLY A 44 -8.21 -5.82 8.59
N PHE A 45 -7.56 -4.86 7.92
CA PHE A 45 -6.92 -5.10 6.63
C PHE A 45 -5.72 -6.07 6.76
N ALA A 46 -5.44 -6.79 5.67
CA ALA A 46 -4.24 -7.59 5.51
C ALA A 46 -3.35 -7.01 4.40
N PRO A 47 -2.02 -6.96 4.58
CA PRO A 47 -1.23 -7.40 5.75
C PRO A 47 -1.38 -6.47 6.96
N ALA A 48 -0.80 -6.80 8.13
CA ALA A 48 -0.83 -5.88 9.27
C ALA A 48 -0.11 -4.57 8.93
N PHE A 49 -0.47 -3.47 9.61
CA PHE A 49 0.09 -2.15 9.32
C PHE A 49 1.62 -2.16 9.33
N ASP A 50 2.24 -2.75 10.36
CA ASP A 50 3.71 -2.80 10.49
C ASP A 50 4.40 -3.70 9.46
N GLN A 51 3.64 -4.52 8.73
CA GLN A 51 4.12 -5.39 7.66
C GLN A 51 3.99 -4.76 6.27
N LEU A 52 3.32 -3.61 6.17
CA LEU A 52 3.29 -2.86 4.92
C LEU A 52 4.70 -2.38 4.56
N PRO A 53 5.06 -2.37 3.27
CA PRO A 53 6.33 -1.77 2.85
C PRO A 53 6.33 -0.28 3.21
N ASP A 54 7.50 0.29 3.48
CA ASP A 54 7.64 1.75 3.46
C ASP A 54 7.53 2.27 2.02
N GLN A 55 7.43 3.59 1.84
CA GLN A 55 7.32 4.20 0.53
C GLN A 55 8.46 3.79 -0.42
N GLN A 56 9.71 3.75 0.07
CA GLN A 56 10.87 3.45 -0.76
C GLN A 56 10.91 1.99 -1.20
N GLU A 57 10.54 1.07 -0.31
CA GLU A 57 10.36 -0.34 -0.62
C GLU A 57 9.20 -0.56 -1.59
N PHE A 58 8.09 0.15 -1.40
CA PHE A 58 6.94 0.09 -2.29
C PHE A 58 7.30 0.55 -3.71
N GLU A 59 8.00 1.68 -3.84
CA GLU A 59 8.49 2.19 -5.12
C GLU A 59 9.48 1.23 -5.80
N ARG A 60 10.39 0.61 -5.04
CA ARG A 60 11.29 -0.44 -5.54
C ARG A 60 10.52 -1.66 -6.06
N ARG A 61 9.49 -2.11 -5.34
CA ARG A 61 8.64 -3.24 -5.75
C ARG A 61 7.86 -2.91 -7.03
N GLN A 62 7.33 -1.69 -7.15
CA GLN A 62 6.62 -1.22 -8.35
C GLN A 62 7.57 -1.05 -9.55
N GLY A 63 8.77 -0.51 -9.34
CA GLY A 63 9.80 -0.37 -10.38
C GLY A 63 10.33 -1.71 -10.88
N ALA A 64 10.52 -2.70 -9.98
CA ALA A 64 10.88 -4.06 -10.34
C ALA A 64 9.76 -4.77 -11.15
N ALA A 65 8.49 -4.58 -10.76
CA ALA A 65 7.35 -5.10 -11.50
C ALA A 65 7.23 -4.48 -12.91
N ALA A 66 7.52 -3.18 -13.05
CA ALA A 66 7.55 -2.51 -14.36
C ALA A 66 8.70 -3.02 -15.27
N SER A 67 9.83 -3.41 -14.70
CA SER A 67 10.98 -3.92 -15.46
C SER A 67 10.84 -5.39 -15.90
N LEU A 68 10.01 -6.20 -15.23
CA LEU A 68 9.70 -7.56 -15.70
C LEU A 68 8.74 -7.58 -16.89
N ASN A 69 7.75 -6.67 -16.92
CA ASN A 69 6.75 -6.64 -18.00
C ASN A 69 7.31 -6.20 -19.36
N SER A 70 8.53 -5.67 -19.43
CA SER A 70 9.19 -5.29 -20.68
C SER A 70 10.01 -6.43 -21.33
N ARG A 71 10.11 -7.61 -20.68
CA ARG A 71 10.87 -8.76 -21.20
C ARG A 71 10.02 -9.94 -21.69
N MET A 72 8.68 -9.84 -21.62
CA MET A 72 7.74 -10.84 -22.14
C MET A 72 6.97 -10.37 -23.40
N ALA A 73 7.40 -9.27 -24.00
CA ALA A 73 6.82 -8.71 -25.24
C ALA A 73 7.80 -8.74 -26.43
N ALA A 74 8.78 -9.64 -26.41
CA ALA A 74 9.71 -9.88 -27.52
C ALA A 74 9.66 -11.35 -27.94
#